data_AF-A0A1N6MSU7-F1
#
_entry.id   AF-A0A1N6MSU7-F1
#
_cell.length_a   1.000
_cell.length_b   1.000
_cell.length_c   1.000
_cell.angle_alpha   90.00
_cell.angle_beta   90.00
_cell.angle_gamma   90.00
#
_symmetry.space_group_name_H-M   'P 1'
#
loop_
_entity.id
_entity.type
_entity.pdbx_description
1 polymer ?
#
loop_
_entity_poly.entity_id
_entity_poly.type
_entity_poly.pdbx_seq_one_letter_code
_entity_poly.pdbx_strand_id
1 'polypeptide(L)' 'MKITLTNAPKEALELMHDITRDGCVRARIKAVLLASEGWSAQMIAQTLRVHESTTSRHLKVYFSEILLIV' A
#
# COMPACT_ATOMS: atom_id res chain seq x y z
N MET A 1 3.72 -12.11 1.18
CA MET A 1 3.76 -11.76 -0.26
C MET A 1 4.91 -10.81 -0.45
N LYS A 2 5.82 -11.06 -1.40
CA LYS A 2 6.92 -10.14 -1.71
C LYS A 2 6.50 -9.36 -2.95
N ILE A 3 6.27 -8.06 -2.80
CA ILE A 3 5.88 -7.19 -3.91
C ILE A 3 7.15 -6.51 -4.41
N THR A 4 7.52 -6.73 -5.67
CA THR A 4 8.61 -5.97 -6.30
C THR A 4 8.01 -4.73 -6.95
N LEU A 5 7.98 -3.61 -6.22
CA LEU A 5 7.72 -2.31 -6.83
C LEU A 5 9.01 -1.80 -7.47
N THR A 6 8.94 -1.43 -8.75
CA THR A 6 9.99 -0.67 -9.43
C THR A 6 10.09 0.74 -8.83
N ASN A 7 11.24 1.42 -8.95
CA ASN A 7 11.44 2.75 -8.35
C ASN A 7 10.42 3.81 -8.82
N ALA A 8 10.00 3.77 -10.09
CA ALA A 8 9.05 4.74 -10.65
C ALA A 8 7.65 4.73 -9.97
N PRO A 9 6.96 3.59 -9.81
CA PRO A 9 5.69 3.56 -9.07
C PRO A 9 5.87 3.86 -7.58
N LYS A 10 7.06 3.65 -6.99
CA LYS A 10 7.35 4.04 -5.61
C LYS A 10 7.34 5.56 -5.45
N GLU A 11 8.03 6.28 -6.33
CA GLU A 11 8.05 7.75 -6.32
C GLU A 11 6.67 8.36 -6.58
N ALA A 12 5.89 7.79 -7.49
CA ALA A 12 4.51 8.23 -7.75
C ALA A 12 3.62 8.07 -6.51
N LEU A 13 3.76 6.95 -5.78
CA LEU A 13 3.05 6.73 -4.52
C LEU A 13 3.48 7.71 -3.42
N GLU A 14 4.77 8.00 -3.30
CA GLU A 14 5.29 8.96 -2.33
C GLU A 14 4.78 10.38 -2.63
N LEU A 15 4.77 10.79 -3.90
CA LEU A 15 4.13 12.03 -4.35
C LEU A 15 2.65 12.05 -3.97
N MET A 16 1.88 11.00 -4.32
CA MET A 16 0.46 10.89 -3.98
C MET A 16 0.20 10.96 -2.47
N HIS A 17 1.11 10.43 -1.64
CA HIS A 17 1.01 10.52 -0.19
C HIS A 17 1.14 11.96 0.31
N ASP A 18 1.98 12.78 -0.33
CA ASP A 18 2.20 14.17 0.06
C ASP A 18 1.02 15.09 -0.32
N ILE A 19 0.45 14.90 -1.52
CA ILE A 19 -0.71 15.68 -1.98
C ILE A 19 -2.04 15.24 -1.34
N THR A 20 -2.19 13.97 -0.96
CA THR A 20 -3.49 13.47 -0.50
C THR A 20 -3.76 13.85 0.95
N ARG A 21 -4.87 14.55 1.20
CA ARG A 21 -5.30 14.88 2.56
C ARG A 21 -6.07 13.76 3.26
N ASP A 22 -6.70 12.87 2.50
CA ASP A 22 -7.46 11.75 3.02
C ASP A 22 -6.55 10.74 3.76
N GLY A 23 -6.84 10.53 5.05
CA GLY A 23 -6.09 9.61 5.91
C GLY A 23 -6.21 8.15 5.45
N CYS A 24 -7.34 7.77 4.86
CA CYS A 24 -7.56 6.41 4.36
C CYS A 24 -6.66 6.10 3.16
N VAL A 25 -6.55 7.06 2.22
CA VAL A 25 -5.70 6.91 1.04
C VAL A 25 -4.22 6.89 1.43
N ARG A 26 -3.80 7.74 2.38
CA ARG A 26 -2.43 7.70 2.92
C ARG A 26 -2.10 6.38 3.59
N ALA A 27 -3.03 5.81 4.36
CA ALA A 27 -2.84 4.50 4.96
C ALA A 27 -2.75 3.38 3.90
N ARG A 28 -3.54 3.46 2.82
CA ARG A 28 -3.47 2.53 1.68
C ARG A 28 -2.10 2.60 0.99
N ILE A 29 -1.60 3.80 0.71
CA ILE A 29 -0.29 4.00 0.08
C ILE A 29 0.83 3.47 0.98
N LYS A 30 0.82 3.80 2.28
CA LYS A 30 1.80 3.28 3.23
C LYS A 30 1.80 1.75 3.31
N ALA A 31 0.63 1.12 3.28
CA ALA A 31 0.54 -0.34 3.27
C ALA A 31 1.23 -0.97 2.05
N VAL A 32 1.08 -0.36 0.87
CA VAL A 32 1.72 -0.81 -0.36
C VAL A 32 3.25 -0.65 -0.29
N LEU A 33 3.72 0.51 0.18
CA LEU A 33 5.15 0.78 0.34
C LEU A 33 5.80 -0.20 1.32
N LEU A 34 5.20 -0.42 2.49
CA LEU A 34 5.72 -1.37 3.48
C LEU A 34 5.69 -2.82 2.96
N ALA A 35 4.66 -3.19 2.21
CA ALA A 35 4.60 -4.52 1.60
C ALA A 35 5.70 -4.71 0.53
N SER A 36 6.11 -3.64 -0.17
CA SER A 36 7.25 -3.68 -1.08
C SER A 36 8.60 -3.84 -0.37
N GLU A 37 8.70 -3.36 0.86
CA GLU A 37 9.85 -3.54 1.75
C GLU A 37 9.89 -4.94 2.40
N GLY A 38 8.90 -5.79 2.11
CA GLY A 38 8.84 -7.16 2.62
C GLY A 38 8.11 -7.32 3.96
N TRP A 39 7.38 -6.30 4.41
CA TRP A 39 6.60 -6.38 5.64
C TRP A 39 5.39 -7.31 5.46
N SER A 40 5.04 -8.04 6.53
CA SER A 40 3.84 -8.87 6.54
C SER A 40 2.58 -8.01 6.70
N ALA A 41 1.43 -8.49 6.21
CA ALA A 41 0.16 -7.79 6.37
C ALA A 41 -0.19 -7.53 7.85
N GLN A 42 0.20 -8.44 8.75
CA GLN A 42 0.06 -8.26 10.19
C GLN A 42 0.95 -7.13 10.74
N MET A 43 2.22 -7.07 10.34
CA MET A 43 3.11 -5.96 10.74
C MET A 43 2.57 -4.62 10.24
N ILE A 44 2.11 -4.57 8.99
CA ILE A 44 1.54 -3.37 8.38
C ILE A 44 0.28 -2.93 9.13
N ALA A 45 -0.63 -3.86 9.45
CA ALA A 45 -1.84 -3.59 10.21
C ALA A 45 -1.52 -3.02 11.61
N GLN A 46 -0.52 -3.61 12.28
CA GLN A 46 -0.06 -3.16 13.59
C GLN A 46 0.54 -1.75 13.53
N THR A 47 1.41 -1.47 12.55
CA THR A 47 2.06 -0.16 12.37
C THR A 47 1.05 0.93 12.02
N LEU A 48 0.07 0.63 11.17
CA LEU A 48 -0.97 1.57 10.78
C LEU A 48 -2.10 1.68 11.82
N ARG A 49 -2.10 0.86 12.88
CA ARG A 49 -3.19 0.75 13.87
C ARG A 49 -4.56 0.53 13.21
N VAL A 50 -4.59 -0.29 12.17
CA VAL A 50 -5.82 -0.67 11.46
C VAL A 50 -6.04 -2.17 11.57
N HIS A 51 -7.29 -2.58 11.40
CA HIS A 51 -7.62 -4.00 11.39
C HIS A 51 -6.98 -4.71 10.18
N GLU A 52 -6.47 -5.93 10.38
CA GLU A 52 -5.79 -6.71 9.34
C GLU A 52 -6.65 -6.92 8.09
N SER A 53 -7.97 -7.06 8.26
CA SER A 53 -8.92 -7.19 7.15
C SER A 53 -8.93 -5.97 6.24
N THR A 54 -8.75 -4.77 6.80
CA THR A 54 -8.67 -3.50 6.06
C THR A 54 -7.37 -3.45 5.27
N THR A 55 -6.24 -3.80 5.88
CA THR A 55 -4.94 -3.90 5.20
C THR A 55 -4.98 -4.92 4.05
N SER A 56 -5.57 -6.09 4.31
CA SER A 56 -5.71 -7.15 3.31
C SER A 56 -6.58 -6.74 2.13
N ARG A 57 -7.68 -6.00 2.39
CA ARG A 57 -8.53 -5.41 1.34
C ARG A 57 -7.76 -4.37 0.55
N HIS A 58 -7.05 -3.45 1.19
CA HIS A 58 -6.24 -2.42 0.53
C HIS A 58 -5.17 -3.01 -0.39
N LEU A 59 -4.45 -4.04 0.08
CA LEU A 59 -3.48 -4.75 -0.74
C LEU A 59 -4.16 -5.43 -1.93
N LYS A 60 -5.27 -6.15 -1.72
CA LYS A 60 -6.02 -6.78 -2.82
C LYS A 60 -6.52 -5.78 -3.86
N VAL A 61 -7.05 -4.63 -3.42
CA VAL A 61 -7.51 -3.57 -4.33
C VAL A 61 -6.34 -3.02 -5.15
N TYR A 62 -5.19 -2.75 -4.52
CA TYR A 62 -4.01 -2.28 -5.23
C TYR A 62 -3.50 -3.31 -6.26
N PHE A 63 -3.44 -4.60 -5.89
CA PHE A 63 -3.11 -5.67 -6.82
C PHE A 63 -4.11 -5.77 -7.97
N SER A 64 -5.41 -5.64 -7.70
CA SER A 64 -6.45 -5.70 -8.72
C SER A 64 -6.46 -4.47 -9.64
N GLU A 65 -6.16 -3.28 -9.11
CA GLU A 65 -6.03 -2.05 -9.90
C GLU A 65 -4.79 -2.11 -10.81
N ILE A 66 -3.66 -2.64 -10.34
CA ILE A 66 -2.47 -2.88 -11.18
C ILE A 66 -2.74 -3.93 -12.26
N LEU A 67 -3.42 -5.02 -11.93
CA LEU A 67 -3.69 -6.10 -12.90
C LEU A 67 -4.66 -5.69 -14.01
N LEU A 68 -5.39 -4.58 -13.84
CA LEU A 68 -6.32 -4.03 -14.84
C LEU A 68 -5.64 -3.06 -15.82
N ILE A 69 -4.38 -2.70 -15.57
CA ILE A 69 -3.60 -1.74 -16.39
C ILE A 69 -2.56 -2.48 -17.27
N VAL A 70 -2.45 -3.81 -17.16
CA VAL A 70 -1.59 -4.69 -17.98
C VAL A 70 -2.45 -5.51 -18.93
#